data_AF-A0A967LS01-F1
#
_entry.id   AF-A0A967LS01-F1
#
_cell.length_a   1.000
_cell.length_b   1.000
_cell.length_c   1.000
_cell.angle_alpha   90.00
_cell.angle_beta   90.00
_cell.angle_gamma   90.00
#
_symmetry.space_group_name_H-M   'P 1'
#
loop_
_entity.id
_entity.type
_entity.pdbx_description
1 polymer ?
#
loop_
_entity_poly.entity_id
_entity_poly.type
_entity_poly.pdbx_seq_one_letter_code
_entity_poly.pdbx_strand_id
1 'polypeptide(L)' 'MQHSKESNQHSVNSQENPMVGVVMGSDSDLPVMQEALEVLTSFGIPAEITVASAHR' A
#
# COMPACT_ATOMS: atom_id res chain seq x y z
N MET A 1 11.98 -42.64 -8.25
CA MET A 1 13.13 -42.14 -9.03
C MET A 1 12.58 -41.11 -10.02
N GLN A 2 12.72 -39.81 -9.71
CA GLN A 2 12.70 -38.62 -10.60
C GLN A 2 11.53 -38.50 -11.61
N HIS A 3 10.69 -37.46 -11.57
CA HIS A 3 11.00 -36.08 -11.96
C HIS A 3 10.07 -35.12 -11.19
N SER A 4 10.57 -34.13 -10.45
CA SER A 4 11.16 -32.86 -10.92
C SER A 4 10.12 -31.85 -11.43
N LYS A 5 9.83 -30.88 -10.56
CA LYS A 5 9.59 -29.45 -10.83
C LYS A 5 8.37 -29.08 -11.68
N GLU A 6 7.30 -28.70 -11.00
CA GLU A 6 6.49 -27.55 -11.40
C GLU A 6 6.76 -26.41 -10.43
N SER A 7 7.78 -25.65 -10.79
CA SER A 7 7.99 -24.29 -10.33
C SER A 7 6.78 -23.45 -10.71
N ASN A 8 5.83 -23.29 -9.78
CA ASN A 8 4.78 -22.30 -9.95
C ASN A 8 5.38 -20.93 -9.67
N GLN A 9 5.98 -20.36 -10.71
CA GLN A 9 6.27 -18.93 -10.80
C GLN A 9 4.92 -18.20 -10.77
N HIS A 10 4.44 -17.83 -9.59
CA HIS A 10 3.52 -16.72 -9.49
C HIS A 10 4.36 -15.46 -9.56
N SER A 11 4.39 -14.91 -10.77
CA SER A 11 4.86 -13.58 -11.12
C SER A 11 4.48 -12.59 -10.01
N VAL A 12 5.49 -12.04 -9.34
CA VAL A 12 5.33 -10.89 -8.47
C VAL A 12 4.94 -9.72 -9.38
N ASN A 13 3.64 -9.53 -9.59
CA ASN A 13 3.15 -8.29 -10.19
C ASN A 13 3.51 -7.17 -9.22
N SER A 14 4.20 -6.16 -9.76
CA SER A 14 4.78 -5.01 -9.06
C SER A 14 3.74 -4.03 -8.53
N GLN A 15 2.70 -4.53 -7.87
CA GLN A 15 1.76 -3.73 -7.11
C GLN A 15 2.00 -4.14 -5.66
N GLU A 16 2.79 -3.34 -4.97
CA GLU A 16 2.89 -3.32 -3.51
C GLU A 16 1.46 -3.47 -2.98
N ASN A 17 1.07 -4.67 -2.53
CA ASN A 17 -0.25 -4.88 -1.96
C ASN A 17 -0.33 -3.98 -0.73
N PRO A 18 -1.09 -2.86 -0.78
CA PRO A 18 -1.04 -1.90 0.29
C PRO A 18 -1.55 -2.59 1.55
N MET A 19 -0.70 -2.62 2.57
CA MET A 19 -1.07 -3.20 3.87
C MET A 19 -1.90 -2.21 4.69
N VAL A 20 -1.76 -0.91 4.38
CA VAL A 20 -2.43 0.19 5.06
C VAL A 20 -3.08 1.10 4.02
N GLY A 21 -4.37 1.40 4.22
CA GLY A 21 -5.07 2.46 3.49
C GLY A 21 -5.16 3.73 4.34
N VAL A 22 -4.63 4.84 3.83
CA VAL A 22 -4.72 6.17 4.45
C VAL A 22 -5.85 6.94 3.76
N VAL A 23 -6.97 7.13 4.47
CA VAL A 23 -8.15 7.80 3.94
C VAL A 23 -8.26 9.21 4.52
N MET A 24 -8.43 10.21 3.66
CA MET A 24 -8.61 11.61 4.07
C MET A 24 -9.85 12.25 3.42
N GLY A 25 -10.41 13.28 4.06
CA GLY A 25 -11.66 13.89 3.61
C GLY A 25 -11.48 14.95 2.52
N SER A 26 -10.25 15.44 2.34
CA SER A 26 -9.87 16.51 1.43
C SER A 26 -8.36 16.55 1.19
N ASP A 27 -7.93 17.17 0.08
CA ASP A 27 -6.51 17.41 -0.18
C ASP A 27 -5.85 18.34 0.85
N SER A 28 -6.64 19.18 1.54
CA SER A 28 -6.13 20.01 2.64
C SER A 28 -5.67 19.22 3.86
N ASP A 29 -6.04 17.95 3.97
CA ASP A 29 -5.58 17.05 5.03
C ASP A 29 -4.19 16.44 4.72
N LEU A 30 -3.75 16.50 3.46
CA LEU A 30 -2.50 15.89 3.00
C LEU A 30 -1.25 16.34 3.77
N PRO A 31 -1.06 17.65 4.10
CA PRO A 31 0.10 18.07 4.88
C PRO A 31 0.17 17.43 6.27
N VAL A 32 -0.98 17.15 6.89
CA VAL A 32 -1.06 16.48 8.20
C VAL A 32 -0.83 14.97 8.03
N MET A 33 -1.37 14.38 6.97
CA MET A 33 -1.22 12.94 6.70
C MET A 33 0.18 12.55 6.23
N GLN A 34 0.99 13.52 5.80
CA GLN A 34 2.37 13.30 5.38
C GLN A 34 3.23 12.70 6.50
N GLU A 35 3.07 13.16 7.74
CA GLU A 35 3.81 12.61 8.89
C GLU A 35 3.52 11.12 9.11
N ALA A 36 2.26 10.71 8.93
CA ALA A 36 1.87 9.30 9.03
C ALA A 36 2.51 8.46 7.91
N LEU A 37 2.57 8.99 6.68
CA LEU A 37 3.20 8.31 5.54
C LEU A 37 4.71 8.17 5.70
N GLU A 38 5.38 9.18 6.26
CA GLU A 38 6.81 9.12 6.56
C GLU A 38 7.12 8.00 7.55
N VAL A 39 6.30 7.86 8.59
CA VAL A 39 6.43 6.78 9.58
C VAL A 39 6.22 5.41 8.92
N LEU A 40 5.17 5.24 8.11
CA LEU A 40 4.89 3.99 7.40
C LEU A 40 6.04 3.63 6.44
N THR A 41 6.58 4.62 5.73
CA THR A 41 7.74 4.47 4.84
C THR A 41 8.98 4.06 5.61
N SER A 42 9.22 4.66 6.79
CA SER A 42 10.37 4.33 7.65
C SER A 42 10.34 2.88 8.16
N PHE A 43 9.13 2.32 8.33
CA PHE A 43 8.92 0.92 8.69
C PHE A 43 8.90 -0.03 7.49
N GLY A 44 9.02 0.49 6.26
CA GLY A 44 8.91 -0.32 5.04
C GLY A 44 7.51 -0.90 4.83
N ILE A 45 6.47 -0.23 5.35
CA ILE A 45 5.09 -0.67 5.22
C ILE A 45 4.49 -0.02 3.97
N PRO A 46 4.06 -0.81 2.96
CA PRO A 46 3.39 -0.26 1.79
C PRO A 46 2.02 0.29 2.18
N ALA A 47 1.77 1.53 1.80
CA ALA A 47 0.52 2.23 2.08
C ALA A 47 -0.03 2.90 0.82
N GLU A 48 -1.35 2.92 0.69
CA GLU A 48 -2.07 3.67 -0.33
C GLU A 48 -2.79 4.87 0.29
N ILE A 49 -2.98 5.93 -0.50
CA ILE A 49 -3.69 7.14 -0.09
C ILE A 49 -4.96 7.26 -0.91
N THR A 50 -6.09 7.50 -0.24
CA THR A 50 -7.39 7.73 -0.89
C THR A 50 -8.08 8.96 -0.30
N VAL A 51 -8.57 9.85 -1.16
CA VAL A 51 -9.44 10.97 -0.73
C VAL A 51 -10.88 10.51 -0.82
N ALA A 52 -11.53 10.33 0.33
CA ALA A 52 -12.94 9.97 0.44
C ALA A 52 -13.60 10.85 1.51
N SER A 53 -14.46 11.77 1.08
CA SER A 53 -15.21 12.62 1.99
C SER A 53 -16.42 11.87 2.52
N ALA A 54 -16.65 11.90 3.83
CA ALA A 54 -17.88 11.35 4.41
C ALA A 54 -19.10 12.25 4.16
N HIS A 55 -18.88 13.54 3.90
CA HIS A 55 -19.94 14.55 3.79
C HIS A 55 -20.23 14.98 2.35
N ARG A 56 -19.27 14.82 1.43
CA ARG A 56 -19.42 15.12 0.00
C ARG A 56 -19.49 13.81 -0.76
#